data_AF-A0A0H1BQ07-F1
#
_entry.id   AF-A0A0H1BQ07-F1
#
_cell.length_a   1.000
_cell.length_b   1.000
_cell.length_c   1.000
_cell.angle_alpha   90.00
_cell.angle_beta   90.00
_cell.angle_gamma   90.00
#
_symmetry.space_group_name_H-M   'P 1'
#
loop_
_entity.id
_entity.type
_entity.pdbx_description
1 polymer ?
#
loop_
_entity_poly.entity_id
_entity_poly.type
_entity_poly.pdbx_seq_one_letter_code
_entity_poly.pdbx_strand_id
1 'polypeptide(L)'
;MTIGALARSQATTLENENEDFLCLRETRDRIEKELGLSGGDGEGEGEGLELSMGMTQDYEGAIKMGSDQVRVGAEIFGSRPPKLEAKVVEREES
;
A
#
# COMPACT_ATOMS: atom_id res chain seq x y z
N MET A 1 8.26 7.02 2.57
CA MET A 1 6.94 7.01 3.23
C MET A 1 6.51 5.57 3.32
N THR A 2 5.86 5.17 4.41
CA THR A 2 5.33 3.82 4.63
C THR A 2 3.99 3.90 5.37
N ILE A 3 3.25 2.80 5.39
CA ILE A 3 2.15 2.58 6.33
C ILE A 3 2.76 1.99 7.62
N GLY A 4 2.41 2.57 8.76
CA GLY A 4 2.96 2.14 10.06
C GLY A 4 4.27 2.84 10.43
N ALA A 5 5.12 2.17 11.21
CA ALA A 5 6.36 2.77 11.69
C ALA A 5 7.46 2.72 10.62
N LEU A 6 8.10 3.87 10.35
CA LEU A 6 9.17 3.98 9.35
C LEU A 6 10.31 2.98 9.60
N ALA A 7 10.69 2.76 10.86
CA ALA A 7 11.74 1.82 11.23
C ALA A 7 11.41 0.37 10.86
N ARG A 8 10.14 -0.05 11.01
CA ARG A 8 9.70 -1.41 10.68
C ARG A 8 9.62 -1.62 9.17
N SER A 9 9.14 -0.61 8.45
CA SER A 9 9.16 -0.60 6.97
C SER A 9 10.58 -0.72 6.41
N GLN A 10 11.54 0.04 6.94
CA GLN A 10 12.94 -0.05 6.50
C GLN A 10 13.58 -1.40 6.83
N ALA A 11 13.13 -2.07 7.89
CA ALA A 11 13.59 -3.40 8.28
C ALA A 11 12.83 -4.54 7.57
N THR A 12 11.83 -4.21 6.76
CA THR A 12 11.07 -5.21 5.99
C THR A 12 11.94 -5.69 4.85
N THR A 13 12.10 -7.01 4.75
CA THR A 13 12.81 -7.65 3.63
C THR A 13 11.92 -8.75 3.07
N LEU A 14 12.35 -9.36 1.96
CA LEU A 14 11.68 -10.57 1.47
C LEU A 14 11.69 -11.72 2.49
N GLU A 15 12.57 -11.68 3.48
CA GLU A 15 12.78 -12.72 4.49
C GLU A 15 12.19 -12.36 5.85
N ASN A 16 11.81 -11.09 6.06
CA ASN A 16 11.32 -10.59 7.34
C ASN A 16 9.96 -9.91 7.19
N GLU A 17 8.97 -10.40 7.93
CA GLU A 17 7.60 -9.87 7.90
C GLU A 17 7.51 -8.51 8.59
N ASN A 18 6.69 -7.62 8.04
CA ASN A 18 6.39 -6.34 8.69
C ASN A 18 5.24 -6.52 9.69
N GLU A 19 5.50 -6.31 10.97
CA GLU A 19 4.48 -6.40 12.04
C GLU A 19 3.27 -5.49 11.78
N ASP A 20 3.44 -4.35 11.13
CA ASP A 20 2.33 -3.45 10.78
C ASP A 20 1.42 -4.07 9.70
N PHE A 21 2.00 -4.79 8.73
CA PHE A 21 1.23 -5.50 7.70
C PHE A 21 0.50 -6.70 8.30
N LEU A 22 1.13 -7.42 9.24
CA LEU A 22 0.46 -8.49 9.99
C LEU A 22 -0.75 -7.95 10.76
N CYS A 23 -0.56 -6.88 11.54
CA CYS A 23 -1.63 -6.26 12.31
C CYS A 23 -2.79 -5.80 11.42
N LEU A 24 -2.49 -5.20 10.25
CA LEU A 24 -3.50 -4.77 9.30
C LEU A 24 -4.30 -5.96 8.74
N ARG A 25 -3.61 -7.05 8.34
CA ARG A 25 -4.24 -8.27 7.85
C ARG A 25 -5.14 -8.91 8.91
N GLU A 26 -4.65 -9.05 10.14
CA GLU A 26 -5.45 -9.60 11.25
C GLU A 26 -6.67 -8.73 11.58
N THR A 27 -6.53 -7.41 11.44
CA THR A 27 -7.65 -6.48 11.62
C THR A 27 -8.69 -6.65 10.52
N ARG A 28 -8.26 -6.77 9.26
CA ARG A 28 -9.14 -7.09 8.12
C ARG A 28 -9.92 -8.38 8.38
N ASP A 29 -9.21 -9.47 8.70
CA ASP A 29 -9.83 -10.79 8.91
C ASP A 29 -10.88 -10.76 10.04
N ARG A 30 -10.60 -10.00 11.09
CA ARG A 30 -11.53 -9.82 12.22
C ARG A 30 -12.78 -9.06 11.79
N ILE A 31 -12.62 -7.97 11.05
CA ILE A 31 -13.74 -7.15 10.56
C ILE A 31 -14.58 -7.94 9.56
N GLU A 32 -13.96 -8.65 8.62
CA GLU A 32 -14.68 -9.49 7.66
C GLU A 32 -15.51 -10.57 8.35
N LYS A 33 -14.97 -11.18 9.41
CA LYS A 33 -15.70 -12.16 10.20
C LYS A 33 -16.86 -11.53 10.97
N GLU A 34 -16.63 -10.41 11.64
CA GLU A 34 -17.64 -9.73 12.46
C GLU A 34 -18.80 -9.18 11.61
N LEU A 35 -18.50 -8.75 10.38
CA LEU A 35 -19.48 -8.21 9.44
C LEU A 35 -20.06 -9.24 8.48
N GLY A 36 -19.63 -10.51 8.55
CA GLY A 36 -20.12 -11.55 7.64
C GLY A 36 -19.71 -11.37 6.18
N LEU A 37 -18.62 -10.65 5.92
CA LEU A 37 -18.10 -10.39 4.57
C LEU A 37 -17.29 -11.57 4.00
N SER A 38 -17.09 -12.62 4.80
CA SER A 38 -16.34 -13.82 4.45
C SER A 38 -17.25 -14.88 3.83
N GLY A 39 -17.23 -14.98 2.49
CA GLY A 39 -17.81 -16.12 1.73
C GLY A 39 -19.30 -16.02 1.39
N GLY A 40 -19.72 -14.98 0.67
CA GLY A 40 -21.12 -14.83 0.27
C GLY A 40 -21.49 -15.47 -1.07
N ASP A 41 -22.73 -15.96 -1.11
CA ASP A 41 -23.42 -16.49 -2.30
C ASP A 41 -24.34 -15.42 -2.94
N GLY A 42 -24.21 -14.15 -2.55
CA GLY A 42 -25.06 -13.01 -2.96
C GLY A 42 -24.27 -11.85 -3.57
N GLU A 43 -24.92 -11.04 -4.42
CA GLU A 43 -24.29 -9.88 -5.05
C GLU A 43 -23.81 -8.86 -4.00
N GLY A 44 -22.49 -8.74 -3.82
CA GLY A 44 -21.84 -7.85 -2.85
C GLY A 44 -21.40 -8.54 -1.54
N GLU A 45 -21.78 -9.79 -1.32
CA GLU A 45 -21.24 -10.64 -0.26
C GLU A 45 -20.20 -11.58 -0.90
N GLY A 46 -18.90 -11.44 -0.58
CA GLY A 46 -17.90 -12.42 -0.98
C GLY A 46 -16.59 -11.90 -1.55
N GLU A 47 -16.44 -10.60 -1.83
CA GLU A 47 -15.16 -10.07 -2.31
C GLU A 47 -14.15 -9.78 -1.17
N GLY A 48 -14.60 -9.78 0.09
CA GLY A 48 -13.75 -9.41 1.22
C GLY A 48 -13.34 -7.93 1.19
N LEU A 49 -12.53 -7.53 2.16
CA LEU A 49 -11.90 -6.22 2.23
C LEU A 49 -10.50 -6.30 1.62
N GLU A 50 -10.17 -5.37 0.74
CA GLU A 50 -8.84 -5.29 0.14
C GLU A 50 -7.78 -4.70 1.09
N LEU A 51 -6.54 -5.19 0.98
CA LEU A 51 -5.37 -4.68 1.67
C LEU A 51 -4.57 -3.72 0.78
N SER A 52 -4.71 -2.43 1.08
CA SER A 52 -3.91 -1.37 0.46
C SER A 52 -2.67 -1.06 1.31
N MET A 53 -1.60 -1.86 1.17
CA MET A 53 -0.37 -1.75 1.96
C MET A 53 0.89 -1.87 1.10
N GLY A 54 2.03 -1.40 1.60
CA GLY A 54 3.24 -1.27 0.79
C GLY A 54 3.32 0.05 0.03
N MET A 55 4.54 0.56 -0.01
CA MET A 55 4.99 1.78 -0.65
C MET A 55 6.28 1.46 -1.44
N THR A 56 6.87 2.46 -2.09
CA THR A 56 8.10 2.29 -2.91
C THR A 56 9.20 1.44 -2.26
N GLN A 57 9.40 1.48 -0.94
CA GLN A 57 10.51 0.77 -0.29
C GLN A 57 10.18 -0.64 0.23
N ASP A 58 8.91 -1.00 0.32
CA ASP A 58 8.45 -2.22 1.00
C ASP A 58 7.32 -2.95 0.24
N TYR A 59 7.08 -2.60 -1.04
CA TYR A 59 6.00 -3.18 -1.83
C TYR A 59 6.17 -4.68 -2.08
N GLU A 60 7.40 -5.18 -2.24
CA GLU A 60 7.64 -6.62 -2.46
C GLU A 60 7.24 -7.44 -1.23
N GLY A 61 7.61 -6.96 -0.03
CA GLY A 61 7.19 -7.55 1.24
C GLY A 61 5.67 -7.47 1.41
N ALA A 62 5.05 -6.35 1.07
CA ALA A 62 3.60 -6.19 1.10
C ALA A 62 2.87 -7.17 0.19
N ILE A 63 3.35 -7.40 -1.04
CA ILE A 63 2.78 -8.39 -1.97
C ILE A 63 2.90 -9.79 -1.39
N LYS A 64 4.08 -10.16 -0.87
CA LYS A 64 4.28 -11.47 -0.23
C LYS A 64 3.33 -11.70 0.96
N MET A 65 2.96 -10.63 1.65
CA MET A 65 2.05 -10.66 2.79
C MET A 65 0.57 -10.52 2.41
N GLY A 66 0.24 -10.47 1.12
CA GLY A 66 -1.13 -10.50 0.61
C GLY A 66 -1.75 -9.12 0.37
N SER A 67 -0.96 -8.12 -0.02
CA SER A 67 -1.51 -6.82 -0.43
C SER A 67 -2.18 -6.89 -1.81
N ASP A 68 -3.38 -6.33 -1.92
CA ASP A 68 -4.12 -6.16 -3.17
C ASP A 68 -3.70 -4.89 -3.93
N GLN A 69 -3.28 -3.86 -3.19
CA GLN A 69 -2.83 -2.59 -3.76
C GLN A 69 -1.55 -2.06 -3.12
N VAL A 70 -0.53 -1.82 -3.95
CA VAL A 70 0.72 -1.14 -3.56
C VAL A 70 0.80 0.26 -4.17
N ARG A 71 1.50 1.19 -3.53
CA ARG A 71 1.64 2.58 -4.02
C ARG A 71 3.11 2.93 -4.27
N VAL A 72 3.51 2.94 -5.54
CA VAL A 72 4.89 3.22 -5.95
C VAL A 72 4.97 4.58 -6.63
N GLY A 73 5.73 5.51 -6.04
CA GLY A 73 5.89 6.87 -6.56
C GLY A 73 7.27 7.12 -7.14
N ALA A 74 8.26 7.33 -6.26
CA ALA A 74 9.57 7.86 -6.64
C ALA A 74 10.37 6.94 -7.58
N GLU A 75 10.16 5.61 -7.53
CA GLU A 75 10.79 4.70 -8.49
C GLU A 75 10.19 4.79 -9.90
N ILE A 76 8.91 5.14 -10.02
CA ILE A 76 8.23 5.30 -11.31
C ILE A 76 8.52 6.69 -11.89
N PHE A 77 8.35 7.74 -11.08
CA PHE A 77 8.38 9.13 -11.53
C PHE A 77 9.69 9.86 -11.24
N GLY A 78 10.62 9.22 -10.53
CA GLY A 78 11.81 9.88 -10.00
C GLY A 78 11.54 10.71 -8.74
N SER A 79 12.62 11.24 -8.18
CA SER A 79 12.55 12.18 -7.05
C SER A 79 11.93 13.49 -7.48
N ARG A 80 11.11 14.10 -6.61
CA ARG A 80 10.58 15.44 -6.83
C ARG A 80 11.75 16.43 -6.96
N PRO A 81 11.81 17.26 -8.02
CA PRO A 81 12.81 18.31 -8.12
C PRO A 81 12.75 19.29 -6.94
N PRO A 82 13.87 19.95 -6.58
CA PRO A 82 13.88 21.01 -5.58
C PRO A 82 12.86 22.08 -5.92
N LYS A 83 12.16 22.61 -4.91
CA LYS A 83 11.15 23.67 -5.11
C LYS A 83 11.72 24.91 -5.81
N LEU A 84 13.00 25.20 -5.59
CA LEU A 84 13.71 26.33 -6.19
C LEU A 84 13.88 26.21 -7.71
N GLU A 85 13.77 25.00 -8.26
CA GLU A 85 13.90 24.74 -9.69
C GLU A 85 12.54 24.68 -10.40
N ALA A 86 11.43 24.88 -9.66
CA ALA A 86 10.10 24.91 -10.25
C ALA A 86 9.95 26.16 -11.13
N LYS A 87 9.82 25.97 -12.43
CA LYS A 87 9.52 27.03 -13.41
C LYS A 87 8.07 26.90 -13.86
N VAL A 88 7.33 28.02 -13.88
CA VAL A 88 6.05 28.08 -14.59
C VAL A 88 6.37 28.03 -16.07
N VAL A 89 5.96 26.95 -16.74
CA VAL A 89 6.06 26.84 -18.18
C VAL A 89 4.78 27.45 -18.75
N GLU A 90 4.88 28.60 -19.40
CA GLU A 90 3.78 29.08 -20.23
C GLU A 90 3.61 28.10 -21.39
N ARG A 91 2.43 27.49 -21.46
CA ARG A 91 2.11 26.54 -22.51
C ARG A 91 1.77 27.36 -23.75
N GLU A 92 2.68 27.46 -24.71
CA GLU A 92 2.34 28.00 -26.02
C GLU A 92 1.29 27.06 -26.64
N GLU A 93 0.08 27.59 -26.86
CA GLU A 93 -0.96 26.88 -27.60
C GLU A 93 -0.50 26.70 -29.05
N SER A 94 -0.36 25.45 -29.48
CA SER A 94 -0.16 25.07 -30.90
C SER A 94 -1.43 24.41 -31.43
#